data_AF-A0A937Y1D8-F1
#
_entry.id   AF-A0A937Y1D8-F1
#
_cell.length_a   1.000
_cell.length_b   1.000
_cell.length_c   1.000
_cell.angle_alpha   90.00
_cell.angle_beta   90.00
_cell.angle_gamma   90.00
#
_symmetry.space_group_name_H-M   'P 1'
#
loop_
_entity.id
_entity.type
_entity.pdbx_description
1 polymer ?
#
loop_
_entity_poly.entity_id
_entity_poly.type
_entity_poly.pdbx_seq_one_letter_code
_entity_poly.pdbx_strand_id
1 'polypeptide(L)'
;MPHAISVRATEEPRYVIQRAKHESSCFLVGDDYLVYLDCLKEGAGRSRCAIHAYALMPDAVHLLASPESEDGLAMMMRCVGGHYIEYAKYIHQRNDPVWGKWSISGLNGGARDLLTCYRRIELQPVTAGLAASAGEYPWSSYRWHADGSEDPVVRDHRAYLKLGANDAERRAAYRASFCEPSERLSGNRHVTVPQRNLPSDFPIGVFAGAKA
;
A
#
# COMPACT_ATOMS: atom_id res chain seq x y z
N MET A 1 25.65 11.03 34.09
CA MET A 1 25.21 11.49 32.75
C MET A 1 24.86 10.26 31.92
N PRO A 2 23.58 9.93 31.69
CA PRO A 2 23.25 8.84 30.77
C PRO A 2 23.44 9.34 29.32
N HIS A 3 23.94 8.44 28.48
CA HIS A 3 24.36 8.71 27.11
C HIS A 3 23.16 9.08 26.22
N ALA A 4 23.36 10.06 25.35
CA ALA A 4 22.40 10.45 24.32
C ALA A 4 22.09 9.22 23.44
N ILE A 5 20.83 8.79 23.48
CA ILE A 5 20.30 7.83 22.51
C ILE A 5 20.31 8.54 21.15
N SER A 6 21.19 8.11 20.25
CA SER A 6 21.16 8.53 18.85
C SER A 6 19.91 7.93 18.19
N VAL A 7 18.76 8.59 18.34
CA VAL A 7 17.56 8.27 17.56
C VAL A 7 17.75 8.82 16.16
N ARG A 8 18.40 8.04 15.29
CA ARG A 8 18.25 8.23 13.84
C ARG A 8 17.11 7.35 13.37
N ALA A 9 15.90 7.86 13.57
CA ALA A 9 14.72 7.44 12.83
C ALA A 9 15.07 7.29 11.34
N THR A 10 14.91 6.09 10.80
CA THR A 10 15.25 5.78 9.41
C THR A 10 14.14 6.28 8.50
N GLU A 11 14.27 7.51 7.96
CA GLU A 11 13.46 7.97 6.81
C GLU A 11 13.65 7.09 5.55
N GLU A 12 14.42 6.01 5.64
CA GLU A 12 14.69 5.09 4.56
C GLU A 12 13.43 4.33 4.15
N PRO A 13 12.95 4.52 2.91
CA PRO A 13 11.80 3.82 2.41
C PRO A 13 12.02 2.30 2.43
N ARG A 14 11.01 1.58 2.91
CA ARG A 14 11.00 0.13 2.97
C ARG A 14 9.83 -0.41 2.17
N TYR A 15 10.09 -1.51 1.47
CA TYR A 15 9.06 -2.27 0.79
C TYR A 15 8.38 -3.22 1.79
N VAL A 16 7.06 -3.16 1.86
CA VAL A 16 6.23 -3.98 2.74
C VAL A 16 5.27 -4.80 1.90
N ILE A 17 5.16 -6.10 2.21
CA ILE A 17 4.14 -6.97 1.62
C ILE A 17 3.34 -7.62 2.75
N GLN A 18 2.02 -7.57 2.66
CA GLN A 18 1.10 -8.35 3.48
C GLN A 18 0.33 -9.30 2.56
N ARG A 19 0.37 -10.61 2.82
CA ARG A 19 -0.33 -11.61 1.98
C ARG A 19 -1.57 -12.13 2.68
N ALA A 20 -2.55 -12.55 1.88
CA ALA A 20 -3.66 -13.35 2.34
C ALA A 20 -3.17 -14.68 2.94
N LYS A 21 -3.97 -15.26 3.82
CA LYS A 21 -3.76 -16.63 4.27
C LYS A 21 -4.22 -17.62 3.19
N HIS A 22 -3.46 -18.69 2.95
CA HIS A 22 -3.81 -19.86 2.11
C HIS A 22 -4.29 -19.56 0.67
N GLU A 23 -3.69 -18.60 -0.03
CA GLU A 23 -4.09 -18.23 -1.42
C GLU A 23 -5.55 -17.74 -1.54
N SER A 24 -6.20 -17.47 -0.41
CA SER A 24 -7.53 -16.88 -0.35
C SER A 24 -7.51 -15.40 -0.73
N SER A 25 -8.68 -14.80 -0.93
CA SER A 25 -8.78 -13.36 -1.12
C SER A 25 -8.91 -12.60 0.21
N CYS A 26 -8.18 -11.49 0.34
CA CYS A 26 -8.29 -10.48 1.38
C CYS A 26 -9.53 -9.60 1.18
N PHE A 27 -9.82 -9.23 -0.07
CA PHE A 27 -10.85 -8.27 -0.47
C PHE A 27 -11.88 -8.97 -1.37
N LEU A 28 -13.10 -9.09 -0.88
CA LEU A 28 -14.19 -9.79 -1.58
C LEU A 28 -14.98 -8.82 -2.46
N VAL A 29 -15.08 -7.56 -2.06
CA VAL A 29 -15.86 -6.53 -2.75
C VAL A 29 -15.08 -5.22 -2.90
N GLY A 30 -15.60 -4.30 -3.70
CA GLY A 30 -15.00 -2.97 -3.89
C GLY A 30 -14.85 -2.18 -2.59
N ASP A 31 -15.86 -2.21 -1.72
CA ASP A 31 -15.86 -1.46 -0.45
C ASP A 31 -14.73 -1.90 0.50
N ASP A 32 -14.29 -3.15 0.41
CA ASP A 32 -13.21 -3.67 1.24
C ASP A 32 -11.89 -2.93 0.98
N TYR A 33 -11.64 -2.53 -0.26
CA TYR A 33 -10.46 -1.76 -0.63
C TYR A 33 -10.52 -0.35 -0.04
N LEU A 34 -11.69 0.29 -0.05
CA LEU A 34 -11.90 1.62 0.54
C LEU A 34 -11.67 1.58 2.05
N VAL A 35 -12.26 0.59 2.73
CA VAL A 35 -12.08 0.41 4.17
C VAL A 35 -10.62 0.13 4.52
N TYR A 36 -9.92 -0.66 3.71
CA TYR A 36 -8.49 -0.88 3.91
C TYR A 36 -7.68 0.41 3.74
N LEU A 37 -7.99 1.24 2.73
CA LEU A 37 -7.33 2.54 2.54
C LEU A 37 -7.56 3.48 3.73
N ASP A 38 -8.76 3.48 4.31
CA ASP A 38 -9.05 4.24 5.53
C ASP A 38 -8.23 3.72 6.73
N CYS A 39 -8.20 2.39 6.92
CA CYS A 39 -7.36 1.77 7.94
C CYS A 39 -5.89 2.14 7.73
N LEU A 40 -5.42 2.12 6.48
CA LEU A 40 -4.06 2.43 6.08
C LEU A 40 -3.71 3.90 6.37
N LYS A 41 -4.60 4.83 6.05
CA LYS A 41 -4.47 6.25 6.37
C LYS A 41 -4.36 6.49 7.87
N GLU A 42 -5.26 5.91 8.66
CA GLU A 42 -5.26 6.05 10.12
C GLU A 42 -4.00 5.43 10.73
N GLY A 43 -3.68 4.20 10.32
CA GLY A 43 -2.51 3.45 10.78
C GLY A 43 -1.23 4.22 10.51
N ALA A 44 -1.05 4.72 9.28
CA ALA A 44 0.10 5.51 8.88
C ALA A 44 0.23 6.81 9.69
N GLY A 45 -0.88 7.51 9.95
CA GLY A 45 -0.89 8.70 10.80
C GLY A 45 -0.47 8.40 12.24
N ARG A 46 -1.01 7.32 12.83
CA ARG A 46 -0.73 6.93 14.22
C ARG A 46 0.70 6.42 14.43
N SER A 47 1.25 5.73 13.44
CA SER A 47 2.61 5.19 13.48
C SER A 47 3.67 6.11 12.85
N ARG A 48 3.25 7.31 12.39
CA ARG A 48 4.10 8.29 11.69
C ARG A 48 4.88 7.66 10.54
N CYS A 49 4.15 7.05 9.62
CA CYS A 49 4.69 6.46 8.41
C CYS A 49 4.19 7.25 7.20
N ALA A 50 5.10 7.62 6.30
CA ALA A 50 4.76 8.18 5.00
C ALA A 50 4.59 7.05 4.00
N ILE A 51 3.41 6.91 3.40
CA ILE A 51 3.16 5.93 2.34
C ILE A 51 3.46 6.58 1.00
N HIS A 52 4.35 5.96 0.25
CA HIS A 52 4.90 6.50 -0.98
C HIS A 52 4.26 5.89 -2.22
N ALA A 53 3.96 4.59 -2.19
CA ALA A 53 3.25 3.89 -3.26
C ALA A 53 2.54 2.67 -2.70
N TYR A 54 1.46 2.24 -3.33
CA TYR A 54 0.76 1.01 -2.98
C TYR A 54 0.08 0.34 -4.18
N ALA A 55 -0.15 -0.96 -4.04
CA ALA A 55 -1.12 -1.71 -4.84
C ALA A 55 -1.84 -2.70 -3.91
N LEU A 56 -3.16 -2.55 -3.79
CA LEU A 56 -4.02 -3.47 -3.05
C LEU A 56 -4.56 -4.50 -4.02
N MET A 57 -4.08 -5.73 -3.92
CA MET A 57 -4.50 -6.85 -4.77
C MET A 57 -5.40 -7.80 -3.97
N PRO A 58 -6.23 -8.60 -4.64
CA PRO A 58 -7.12 -9.54 -3.98
C PRO A 58 -6.44 -10.45 -2.97
N ASP A 59 -5.18 -10.82 -3.17
CA ASP A 59 -4.43 -11.78 -2.36
C ASP A 59 -3.22 -11.16 -1.64
N ALA A 60 -2.90 -9.90 -1.89
CA ALA A 60 -1.73 -9.24 -1.34
C ALA A 60 -1.86 -7.72 -1.32
N VAL A 61 -1.25 -7.10 -0.31
CA VAL A 61 -1.03 -5.66 -0.25
C VAL A 61 0.45 -5.40 -0.39
N HIS A 62 0.80 -4.56 -1.36
CA HIS A 62 2.16 -4.09 -1.62
C HIS A 62 2.25 -2.62 -1.25
N LEU A 63 3.17 -2.25 -0.37
CA LEU A 63 3.39 -0.87 0.05
C LEU A 63 4.86 -0.50 -0.06
N LEU A 64 5.13 0.75 -0.37
CA LEU A 64 6.41 1.38 -0.10
C LEU A 64 6.18 2.52 0.90
N ALA A 65 6.88 2.48 2.03
CA ALA A 65 6.66 3.45 3.10
C ALA A 65 7.94 3.76 3.87
N SER A 66 8.06 5.00 4.37
CA SER A 66 9.12 5.45 5.27
C SER A 66 8.57 5.68 6.67
N PRO A 67 9.12 5.05 7.72
CA PRO A 67 8.74 5.34 9.10
C PRO A 67 9.59 6.46 9.73
N GLU A 68 9.02 7.19 10.68
CA GLU A 68 9.78 8.07 11.59
C GLU A 68 10.41 7.32 12.78
N SER A 69 10.28 6.00 12.87
CA SER A 69 10.85 5.21 13.95
C SER A 69 11.15 3.79 13.49
N GLU A 70 12.07 3.10 14.16
CA GLU A 70 12.45 1.73 13.77
C GLU A 70 11.26 0.76 13.76
N ASP A 71 10.33 0.91 14.71
CA ASP A 71 9.14 0.07 14.84
C ASP A 71 7.91 0.60 14.09
N GLY A 72 7.99 1.79 13.48
CA GLY A 72 6.83 2.50 12.91
C GLY A 72 6.05 1.65 11.91
N LEU A 73 6.73 0.99 10.97
CA LEU A 73 6.07 0.11 9.99
C LEU A 73 5.41 -1.10 10.63
N ALA A 74 6.00 -1.65 11.71
CA ALA A 74 5.40 -2.76 12.44
C ALA A 74 4.17 -2.36 13.23
N MET A 75 4.19 -1.18 13.83
CA MET A 75 3.01 -0.61 14.47
C MET A 75 1.92 -0.33 13.44
N MET A 76 2.27 0.25 12.29
CA MET A 76 1.35 0.51 11.18
C MET A 76 0.64 -0.78 10.76
N MET A 77 1.39 -1.81 10.39
CA MET A 77 0.82 -3.03 9.81
C MET A 77 0.01 -3.84 10.82
N ARG A 78 0.35 -3.79 12.11
CA ARG A 78 -0.49 -4.37 13.18
C ARG A 78 -1.81 -3.62 13.32
N CYS A 79 -1.78 -2.29 13.30
CA CYS A 79 -2.97 -1.45 13.40
C CYS A 79 -3.90 -1.69 12.20
N VAL A 80 -3.37 -1.56 10.97
CA VAL A 80 -4.13 -1.74 9.73
C VAL A 80 -4.72 -3.14 9.65
N GLY A 81 -3.89 -4.16 9.87
CA GLY A 81 -4.32 -5.55 9.80
C GLY A 81 -5.40 -5.89 10.82
N GLY A 82 -5.27 -5.37 12.05
CA GLY A 82 -6.25 -5.57 13.12
C GLY A 82 -7.60 -4.92 12.80
N HIS A 83 -7.62 -3.64 12.43
CA HIS A 83 -8.85 -2.92 12.10
C HIS A 83 -9.58 -3.57 10.91
N TYR A 84 -8.85 -3.94 9.86
CA TYR A 84 -9.46 -4.63 8.72
C TYR A 84 -10.01 -6.02 9.07
N ILE A 85 -9.34 -6.79 9.93
CA ILE A 85 -9.85 -8.08 10.39
C ILE A 85 -11.19 -7.91 11.11
N GLU A 86 -11.33 -6.92 11.99
CA GLU A 86 -12.57 -6.68 12.72
C GLU A 86 -13.71 -6.28 11.77
N TYR A 87 -13.43 -5.41 10.80
CA TYR A 87 -14.36 -5.12 9.71
C TYR A 87 -14.78 -6.38 8.94
N ALA A 88 -13.81 -7.18 8.49
CA ALA A 88 -14.08 -8.35 7.67
C ALA A 88 -14.86 -9.44 8.42
N LYS A 89 -14.60 -9.63 9.72
CA LYS A 89 -15.40 -10.51 10.59
C LYS A 89 -16.85 -10.05 10.66
N TYR A 90 -17.06 -8.74 10.84
CA TYR A 90 -18.40 -8.18 11.00
C TYR A 90 -19.21 -8.23 9.69
N ILE A 91 -18.61 -7.76 8.58
CA ILE A 91 -19.31 -7.62 7.30
C ILE A 91 -19.41 -8.93 6.54
N HIS A 92 -18.34 -9.73 6.51
CA HIS A 92 -18.30 -10.97 5.72
C HIS A 92 -18.55 -12.23 6.56
N GLN A 93 -18.81 -12.09 7.86
CA GLN A 93 -18.96 -13.21 8.82
C GLN A 93 -17.78 -14.18 8.77
N ARG A 94 -16.59 -13.63 8.51
CA ARG A 94 -15.40 -14.40 8.18
C ARG A 94 -14.76 -14.95 9.46
N ASN A 95 -14.68 -16.28 9.55
CA ASN A 95 -14.07 -16.97 10.70
C ASN A 95 -12.62 -17.44 10.44
N ASP A 96 -12.21 -17.52 9.18
CA ASP A 96 -10.84 -17.82 8.81
C ASP A 96 -9.96 -16.56 8.87
N PRO A 97 -8.68 -16.68 9.26
CA PRO A 97 -7.82 -15.50 9.29
C PRO A 97 -7.60 -14.93 7.89
N VAL A 98 -7.83 -13.63 7.74
CA VAL A 98 -7.62 -12.87 6.49
C VAL A 98 -6.15 -12.92 6.08
N TRP A 99 -5.26 -12.58 7.01
CA TRP A 99 -3.84 -12.36 6.73
C TRP A 99 -2.98 -13.58 7.06
N GLY A 100 -1.98 -13.82 6.21
CA GLY A 100 -0.83 -14.66 6.50
C GLY A 100 0.25 -13.86 7.23
N LYS A 101 1.51 -14.02 6.80
CA LYS A 101 2.62 -13.20 7.28
C LYS A 101 2.78 -11.95 6.42
N TRP A 102 3.35 -10.93 7.03
CA TRP A 102 3.83 -9.73 6.35
C TRP A 102 5.35 -9.63 6.51
N SER A 103 6.01 -8.92 5.58
CA SER A 103 7.47 -8.77 5.57
C SER A 103 7.86 -7.35 5.20
N ILE A 104 8.94 -6.85 5.81
CA ILE A 104 9.57 -5.56 5.49
C ILE A 104 10.94 -5.86 4.85
N SER A 105 11.26 -5.16 3.76
CA SER A 105 12.54 -5.24 3.08
C SER A 105 13.11 -3.85 2.81
N GLY A 106 14.42 -3.69 2.99
CA GLY A 106 15.12 -2.47 2.62
C GLY A 106 15.23 -2.30 1.10
N LEU A 107 15.42 -1.07 0.65
CA LEU A 107 15.81 -0.79 -0.73
C LEU A 107 17.33 -0.68 -0.81
N ASN A 108 17.94 -1.42 -1.74
CA ASN A 108 19.38 -1.34 -1.97
C ASN A 108 19.62 -0.39 -3.16
N GLY A 109 20.11 0.83 -2.91
CA GLY A 109 20.69 1.70 -3.95
C GLY A 109 20.03 3.08 -4.18
N GLY A 110 19.23 3.58 -3.23
CA GLY A 110 18.86 4.99 -3.17
C GLY A 110 17.71 5.38 -4.11
N ALA A 111 17.79 6.56 -4.74
CA ALA A 111 16.63 7.18 -5.41
C ALA A 111 16.17 6.45 -6.67
N ARG A 112 17.10 5.85 -7.44
CA ARG A 112 16.74 5.08 -8.65
C ARG A 112 16.02 3.79 -8.27
N ASP A 113 16.51 3.06 -7.28
CA ASP A 113 15.86 1.82 -6.81
C ASP A 113 14.50 2.08 -6.19
N LEU A 114 14.29 3.27 -5.63
CA LEU A 114 13.00 3.71 -5.13
C LEU A 114 11.97 3.93 -6.22
N LEU A 115 12.30 4.68 -7.28
CA LEU A 115 11.36 4.89 -8.40
C LEU A 115 11.11 3.60 -9.18
N THR A 116 12.12 2.74 -9.28
CA THR A 116 11.94 1.36 -9.77
C THR A 116 10.98 0.58 -8.86
N CYS A 117 11.06 0.76 -7.54
CA CYS A 117 10.14 0.11 -6.60
C CYS A 117 8.70 0.64 -6.73
N TYR A 118 8.48 1.95 -6.88
CA TYR A 118 7.16 2.54 -7.19
C TYR A 118 6.54 1.81 -8.39
N ARG A 119 7.27 1.80 -9.51
CA ARG A 119 6.84 1.17 -10.75
C ARG A 119 6.54 -0.32 -10.56
N ARG A 120 7.42 -1.04 -9.87
CA ARG A 120 7.23 -2.48 -9.61
C ARG A 120 5.95 -2.74 -8.83
N ILE A 121 5.68 -1.97 -7.77
CA ILE A 121 4.48 -2.10 -6.96
C ILE A 121 3.23 -1.86 -7.80
N GLU A 122 3.19 -0.76 -8.55
CA GLU A 122 2.03 -0.37 -9.35
C GLU A 122 1.82 -1.24 -10.61
N LEU A 123 2.85 -1.98 -11.03
CA LEU A 123 2.76 -3.01 -12.07
C LEU A 123 2.40 -4.41 -11.53
N GLN A 124 2.31 -4.61 -10.20
CA GLN A 124 1.91 -5.90 -9.64
C GLN A 124 0.53 -6.36 -10.16
N PRO A 125 -0.52 -5.51 -10.25
CA PRO A 125 -1.82 -5.92 -10.78
C PRO A 125 -1.74 -6.34 -12.26
N VAL A 126 -0.92 -5.66 -13.07
CA VAL A 126 -0.70 -6.01 -14.48
C VAL A 126 0.02 -7.34 -14.60
N THR A 127 1.06 -7.55 -13.80
CA THR A 127 1.85 -8.80 -13.77
C THR A 127 0.98 -10.00 -13.37
N ALA A 128 0.02 -9.78 -12.46
CA ALA A 128 -0.94 -10.80 -12.05
C ALA A 128 -2.14 -10.97 -13.00
N GLY A 129 -2.20 -10.21 -14.11
CA GLY A 129 -3.29 -10.30 -15.09
C GLY A 129 -4.62 -9.70 -14.62
N LEU A 130 -4.61 -8.82 -13.61
CA LEU A 130 -5.81 -8.15 -13.09
C LEU A 130 -6.21 -6.90 -13.90
N ALA A 131 -5.28 -6.35 -14.69
CA ALA A 131 -5.50 -5.18 -15.55
C ALA A 131 -4.55 -5.22 -16.75
N ALA A 132 -4.93 -4.61 -17.88
CA ALA A 132 -4.06 -4.54 -19.06
C ALA A 132 -2.95 -3.47 -18.92
N SER A 133 -3.21 -2.43 -18.11
CA SER A 133 -2.28 -1.36 -17.83
C SER A 133 -2.38 -0.88 -16.37
N ALA A 134 -1.35 -0.20 -15.86
CA ALA A 134 -1.35 0.30 -14.49
C ALA A 134 -2.49 1.32 -14.23
N GLY A 135 -2.83 2.14 -15.23
CA GLY A 135 -3.92 3.12 -15.14
C GLY A 135 -5.32 2.51 -15.06
N GLU A 136 -5.50 1.28 -15.51
CA GLU A 136 -6.78 0.57 -15.46
C GLU A 136 -7.09 -0.04 -14.08
N TYR A 137 -6.09 -0.26 -13.24
CA TYR A 137 -6.29 -0.83 -11.91
C TYR A 137 -6.57 0.25 -10.86
N PRO A 138 -7.79 0.35 -10.31
CA PRO A 138 -8.18 1.48 -9.46
C PRO A 138 -7.57 1.43 -8.06
N TRP A 139 -7.15 0.26 -7.59
CA TRP A 139 -6.67 0.04 -6.22
C TRP A 139 -5.15 0.14 -6.10
N SER A 140 -4.56 1.13 -6.78
CA SER A 140 -3.13 1.43 -6.72
C SER A 140 -2.89 2.93 -6.69
N SER A 141 -1.73 3.34 -6.19
CA SER A 141 -1.30 4.74 -6.18
C SER A 141 -0.94 5.29 -7.57
N TYR A 142 -1.01 4.47 -8.64
CA TYR A 142 -0.56 4.88 -9.97
C TYR A 142 -1.24 6.17 -10.44
N ARG A 143 -2.56 6.29 -10.26
CA ARG A 143 -3.32 7.46 -10.73
C ARG A 143 -2.97 8.75 -10.00
N TRP A 144 -2.50 8.67 -8.75
CA TRP A 144 -1.96 9.82 -8.03
C TRP A 144 -0.68 10.31 -8.73
N HIS A 145 0.28 9.41 -8.95
CA HIS A 145 1.57 9.74 -9.54
C HIS A 145 1.53 10.04 -11.06
N ALA A 146 0.63 9.39 -11.79
CA ALA A 146 0.54 9.50 -13.24
C ALA A 146 -0.45 10.55 -13.70
N ASP A 147 -1.61 10.66 -13.05
CA ASP A 147 -2.72 11.49 -13.55
C ASP A 147 -2.98 12.70 -12.65
N GLY A 148 -2.53 12.65 -11.39
CA GLY A 148 -2.84 13.66 -10.38
C GLY A 148 -4.25 13.52 -9.81
N SER A 149 -4.81 12.32 -9.84
CA SER A 149 -6.02 12.00 -9.08
C SER A 149 -5.77 12.21 -7.60
N GLU A 150 -6.76 12.64 -6.83
CA GLU A 150 -6.60 12.79 -5.38
C GLU A 150 -6.40 11.43 -4.69
N ASP A 151 -5.43 11.38 -3.77
CA ASP A 151 -5.17 10.23 -2.92
C ASP A 151 -4.82 10.71 -1.51
N PRO A 152 -5.67 10.43 -0.49
CA PRO A 152 -5.46 10.93 0.86
C PRO A 152 -4.43 10.13 1.67
N VAL A 153 -3.92 9.02 1.11
CA VAL A 153 -2.95 8.12 1.76
C VAL A 153 -1.53 8.47 1.33
N VAL A 154 -1.34 8.81 0.07
CA VAL A 154 0.00 8.98 -0.51
C VAL A 154 0.67 10.28 -0.03
N ARG A 155 1.96 10.17 0.25
CA ARG A 155 2.90 11.25 0.54
C ARG A 155 4.10 11.08 -0.37
N ASP A 156 4.25 11.98 -1.33
CA ASP A 156 5.32 11.91 -2.32
C ASP A 156 6.70 11.91 -1.69
N HIS A 157 7.55 10.94 -2.05
CA HIS A 157 8.94 10.98 -1.67
C HIS A 157 9.72 12.01 -2.52
N ARG A 158 10.79 12.58 -1.95
CA ARG A 158 11.70 13.53 -2.64
C ARG A 158 12.21 13.05 -4.01
N ALA A 159 12.27 11.73 -4.22
CA ALA A 159 12.70 11.14 -5.49
C ALA A 159 11.66 11.36 -6.61
N TYR A 160 10.37 11.17 -6.30
CA TYR A 160 9.28 11.49 -7.23
C TYR A 160 9.21 12.99 -7.47
N LEU A 161 9.34 13.79 -6.41
CA LEU A 161 9.33 15.25 -6.53
C LEU A 161 10.47 15.81 -7.41
N LYS A 162 11.57 15.07 -7.58
CA LYS A 162 12.71 15.43 -8.43
C LYS A 162 12.54 15.04 -9.91
N LEU A 163 11.45 14.36 -10.29
CA LEU A 163 11.20 13.97 -11.68
C LEU A 163 10.91 15.16 -12.61
N GLY A 164 10.53 16.32 -12.06
CA GLY A 164 10.17 17.51 -12.82
C GLY A 164 10.06 18.73 -11.92
N ALA A 165 10.13 19.92 -12.50
CA ALA A 165 10.06 21.19 -11.78
C ALA A 165 8.62 21.52 -11.32
N ASN A 166 7.63 20.99 -12.02
CA ASN A 166 6.21 21.13 -11.73
C ASN A 166 5.48 19.79 -11.86
N ASP A 167 4.21 19.76 -11.46
CA ASP A 167 3.43 18.53 -11.42
C ASP A 167 3.19 17.92 -12.81
N ALA A 168 3.03 18.74 -13.85
CA ALA A 168 2.84 18.25 -15.21
C ALA A 168 4.10 17.52 -15.71
N GLU A 169 5.28 18.09 -15.48
CA GLU A 169 6.57 17.47 -15.82
C GLU A 169 6.80 16.18 -15.03
N ARG A 170 6.54 16.21 -13.71
CA ARG A 170 6.69 15.02 -12.84
C ARG A 170 5.83 13.86 -13.32
N ARG A 171 4.56 14.11 -13.58
CA ARG A 171 3.60 13.11 -14.07
C ARG A 171 3.98 12.59 -15.46
N ALA A 172 4.44 13.47 -16.35
CA ALA A 172 4.91 13.07 -17.68
C ALA A 172 6.14 12.15 -17.62
N ALA A 173 7.14 12.53 -16.82
CA ALA A 173 8.32 11.71 -16.59
C ALA A 173 7.97 10.37 -15.92
N TYR A 174 7.04 10.39 -14.96
CA TYR A 174 6.55 9.18 -14.30
C TYR A 174 5.89 8.22 -15.28
N ARG A 175 4.94 8.69 -16.10
CA ARG A 175 4.28 7.87 -17.14
C ARG A 175 5.28 7.27 -18.13
N ALA A 176 6.27 8.06 -18.56
CA ALA A 176 7.30 7.58 -19.49
C ALA A 176 8.09 6.38 -18.94
N SER A 177 8.29 6.31 -17.62
CA SER A 177 9.01 5.19 -17.00
C SER A 177 8.28 3.84 -17.12
N PHE A 178 6.98 3.84 -17.40
CA PHE A 178 6.18 2.61 -17.60
C PHE A 178 6.28 2.05 -19.01
N CYS A 179 6.74 2.84 -19.99
CA CYS A 179 6.94 2.41 -21.37
C CYS A 179 8.27 1.65 -21.58
N GLU A 180 9.21 1.75 -20.64
CA GLU A 180 10.50 1.04 -20.69
C GLU A 180 10.30 -0.46 -20.41
N PRO A 181 10.94 -1.40 -21.14
CA PRO A 181 10.83 -2.83 -20.86
C PRO A 181 11.21 -3.13 -19.41
N SER A 182 10.29 -3.67 -18.61
CA SER A 182 10.62 -4.14 -17.26
C SER A 182 11.37 -5.46 -17.36
N GLU A 183 12.49 -5.62 -16.65
CA GLU A 183 13.10 -6.93 -16.42
C GLU A 183 12.03 -7.87 -15.83
N ARG A 184 11.76 -8.96 -16.57
CA ARG A 184 10.65 -9.88 -16.28
C ARG A 184 10.78 -10.45 -14.88
N LEU A 185 9.76 -10.28 -14.05
CA LEU A 185 9.66 -10.99 -12.77
C LEU A 185 8.79 -12.23 -12.96
N SER A 186 9.42 -13.39 -12.80
CA SER A 186 8.79 -14.71 -12.79
C SER A 186 7.85 -14.85 -11.59
N GLY A 187 6.57 -15.12 -11.84
CA GLY A 187 5.65 -15.64 -10.81
C GLY A 187 4.18 -15.28 -11.02
N ASN A 188 3.57 -15.73 -12.12
CA ASN A 188 2.12 -15.62 -12.28
C ASN A 188 1.41 -16.65 -11.39
N ARG A 189 0.50 -16.17 -10.54
CA ARG A 189 -0.63 -16.97 -10.03
C ARG A 189 -1.89 -16.15 -10.22
N HIS A 190 -2.82 -16.69 -11.00
CA HIS A 190 -4.14 -16.11 -11.23
C HIS A 190 -4.96 -16.19 -9.95
N VAL A 191 -5.51 -15.06 -9.49
CA VAL A 191 -6.51 -15.02 -8.42
C VAL A 191 -7.82 -14.48 -9.00
N THR A 192 -8.90 -15.22 -8.82
CA THR A 192 -10.26 -14.81 -9.24
C THR A 192 -10.97 -14.17 -8.06
N VAL A 193 -11.48 -12.94 -8.21
CA VAL A 193 -12.31 -12.27 -7.19
C VAL A 193 -13.78 -12.57 -7.46
N PRO A 194 -14.50 -13.21 -6.53
CA PRO A 194 -15.95 -13.37 -6.67
C PRO A 194 -16.68 -12.07 -6.27
N GLN A 195 -17.58 -11.57 -7.10
CA GLN A 195 -18.46 -10.45 -6.76
C GLN A 195 -19.63 -10.91 -5.88
N ARG A 196 -19.85 -10.26 -4.74
CA ARG A 196 -21.08 -10.40 -3.93
C ARG A 196 -21.50 -9.04 -3.39
N ASN A 197 -22.77 -8.68 -3.49
CA ASN A 197 -23.28 -7.38 -3.02
C ASN A 197 -23.48 -7.37 -1.49
N LEU A 198 -23.22 -6.23 -0.85
CA LEU A 198 -23.38 -5.98 0.59
C LEU A 198 -24.36 -4.83 0.87
N PRO A 199 -24.97 -4.79 2.08
CA PRO A 199 -25.92 -3.75 2.50
C PRO A 199 -25.25 -2.45 2.96
N SER A 200 -25.97 -1.34 2.81
CA SER A 200 -25.45 0.03 2.67
C SER A 200 -25.21 0.86 3.94
N ASP A 201 -25.35 0.31 5.15
CA ASP A 201 -25.34 1.13 6.37
C ASP A 201 -24.24 0.68 7.35
N PHE A 202 -23.06 1.31 7.28
CA PHE A 202 -22.06 1.27 8.36
C PHE A 202 -21.39 2.65 8.56
N PRO A 203 -21.21 3.12 9.81
CA PRO A 203 -20.53 4.38 10.09
C PRO A 203 -19.02 4.23 9.92
N ILE A 204 -18.47 4.87 8.89
CA ILE A 204 -17.03 5.10 8.72
C ILE A 204 -16.59 6.09 9.82
N GLY A 205 -16.24 5.61 11.01
CA GLY A 205 -15.84 6.53 12.09
C GLY A 205 -15.61 6.00 13.51
N VAL A 206 -15.53 4.69 13.77
CA VAL A 206 -15.44 4.19 15.17
C VAL A 206 -14.19 3.34 15.40
N PHE A 207 -13.00 3.92 15.30
CA PHE A 207 -11.82 3.44 16.05
C PHE A 207 -10.98 4.58 16.66
N ALA A 208 -11.58 5.75 16.87
CA ALA A 208 -11.03 6.78 17.75
C ALA A 208 -11.49 6.51 19.19
N GLY A 209 -10.88 5.53 19.89
CA GLY A 209 -11.22 5.32 21.29
C GLY A 209 -10.70 4.05 21.93
N ALA A 210 -9.42 4.04 22.30
CA ALA A 210 -8.96 3.28 23.47
C ALA A 210 -7.86 4.09 24.17
N LYS A 211 -8.29 5.01 25.04
CA LYS A 211 -7.46 5.54 26.12
C LYS A 211 -7.52 4.55 27.28
N ALA A 212 -6.35 4.05 27.70
CA ALA A 212 -5.80 4.15 29.06
C ALA A 212 -4.44 3.46 29.07
#